data_AF-A0A369R7U6-F1
#
_entry.id   AF-A0A369R7U6-F1
#
_cell.length_a   1.000
_cell.length_b   1.000
_cell.length_c   1.000
_cell.angle_alpha   90.00
_cell.angle_beta   90.00
_cell.angle_gamma   90.00
#
_symmetry.space_group_name_H-M   'P 1'
#
loop_
_entity.id
_entity.type
_entity.pdbx_description
1 polymer ?
#
loop_
_entity_poly.entity_id
_entity_poly.type
_entity_poly.pdbx_seq_one_letter_code
_entity_poly.pdbx_strand_id
1 'polypeptide(L)'
;MSLSVHDGRRWLHDTNRNVLKTKIRNMMQSNFSRSGGGRSGGYRKCWSEKTAHEEIQNAFGENFETRILSPNQHGYNDYVNRLKDYVEKHVKGITSSQLRNVYALIREKTNPDSLPHIRPRLAYVAGRANNDELRTLIYLLDLLAVRVDDKAKLKNFKSFFESVIAYHKYFGGNDNA
;
A
#
# COMPACT_ATOMS: atom_id res chain seq x y z
N MET A 1 -56.61 28.03 16.25
CA MET A 1 -56.25 28.95 15.16
C MET A 1 -55.26 29.96 15.73
N SER A 2 -54.06 30.20 15.27
CA SER A 2 -53.08 29.49 14.43
C SER A 2 -51.78 30.22 14.77
N LEU A 3 -50.77 29.50 15.25
CA LEU A 3 -49.43 30.06 15.45
C LEU A 3 -48.78 30.25 14.08
N SER A 4 -48.57 31.50 13.67
CA SER A 4 -47.79 31.83 12.47
C SER A 4 -46.30 31.76 12.80
N VAL A 5 -45.64 30.76 12.22
CA VAL A 5 -44.20 30.60 12.14
C VAL A 5 -43.70 31.37 10.90
N HIS A 6 -42.72 32.25 11.06
CA HIS A 6 -41.87 32.83 10.00
C HIS A 6 -40.43 32.76 10.54
N ASP A 7 -39.65 31.75 10.15
CA ASP A 7 -38.67 31.68 9.05
C ASP A 7 -37.35 32.42 9.34
N GLY A 8 -36.25 31.71 9.05
CA GLY A 8 -34.88 32.12 9.27
C GLY A 8 -33.86 30.98 9.25
N ARG A 9 -34.09 29.93 8.44
CA ARG A 9 -33.09 28.88 8.16
C ARG A 9 -32.04 29.44 7.18
N ARG A 10 -30.84 29.78 7.63
CA ARG A 10 -29.66 29.89 6.73
C ARG A 10 -28.32 29.91 7.47
N TRP A 11 -27.68 28.75 7.68
CA TRP A 11 -26.22 28.69 7.84
C TRP A 11 -25.64 27.44 7.16
N LEU A 12 -25.00 27.72 6.03
CA LEU A 12 -23.81 27.08 5.45
C LEU A 12 -23.86 25.59 5.10
N HIS A 13 -24.32 25.32 3.88
CA HIS A 13 -23.62 24.35 3.04
C HIS A 13 -22.29 24.93 2.57
N ASP A 14 -21.33 24.01 2.44
CA ASP A 14 -20.07 24.10 1.69
C ASP A 14 -18.81 24.42 2.50
N THR A 15 -18.11 23.35 2.85
CA THR A 15 -16.66 23.38 3.01
C THR A 15 -16.09 22.11 2.38
N ASN A 16 -15.94 22.19 1.06
CA ASN A 16 -14.83 21.66 0.27
C ASN A 16 -13.96 20.58 0.96
N ARG A 17 -14.42 19.33 0.84
CA ARG A 17 -13.76 18.10 1.33
C ARG A 17 -12.32 17.90 0.79
N ASN A 18 -11.90 18.65 -0.23
CA ASN A 18 -10.57 18.53 -0.83
C ASN A 18 -9.49 19.32 -0.09
N VAL A 19 -9.83 20.42 0.60
CA VAL A 19 -8.84 21.24 1.34
C VAL A 19 -8.35 20.48 2.59
N LEU A 20 -9.24 19.74 3.25
CA LEU A 20 -8.92 18.92 4.41
C LEU A 20 -8.02 17.73 4.05
N LYS A 21 -8.22 17.10 2.88
CA LYS A 21 -7.35 16.02 2.39
C LYS A 21 -5.92 16.51 2.13
N THR A 22 -5.75 17.73 1.60
CA THR A 22 -4.43 18.31 1.34
C THR A 22 -3.73 18.74 2.63
N LYS A 23 -4.47 19.28 3.60
CA LYS A 23 -3.90 19.73 4.88
C LYS A 23 -3.42 18.54 5.75
N ILE A 24 -4.16 17.43 5.73
CA ILE A 24 -3.75 16.19 6.43
C ILE A 24 -2.52 15.55 5.75
N ARG A 25 -2.46 15.57 4.41
CA ARG A 25 -1.28 15.09 3.65
C ARG A 25 -0.01 15.92 3.93
N ASN A 26 -0.15 17.22 4.16
CA ASN A 26 0.99 18.09 4.50
C ASN A 26 1.39 17.96 5.98
N MET A 27 0.43 17.69 6.89
CA MET A 27 0.72 17.46 8.32
C MET A 27 1.47 16.16 8.60
N MET A 28 1.33 15.14 7.74
CA MET A 28 2.07 13.88 7.88
C MET A 28 3.54 13.96 7.45
N GLN A 29 3.94 15.03 6.74
CA GLN A 29 5.32 15.20 6.25
C GLN A 29 6.27 15.89 7.26
N SER A 30 5.75 16.53 8.32
CA SER A 30 6.57 17.43 9.16
C SER A 30 7.07 16.86 10.49
N ASN A 31 6.69 15.64 10.90
CA ASN A 31 6.90 15.18 12.28
C ASN A 31 7.87 14.00 12.48
N PHE A 32 8.66 13.64 11.47
CA PHE A 32 9.72 12.62 11.61
C PHE A 32 11.11 13.24 11.80
N SER A 33 11.28 14.00 12.89
CA SER A 33 12.60 14.56 13.26
C SER A 33 12.88 14.39 14.76
N ARG A 34 13.35 13.20 15.15
CA ARG A 34 14.15 12.89 16.37
C ARG A 34 14.92 11.59 16.07
N SER A 35 16.19 11.35 16.38
CA SER A 35 17.36 12.06 16.91
C SER A 35 18.51 11.04 16.81
N GLY A 36 19.75 11.45 16.54
CA GLY A 36 20.94 10.68 16.97
C GLY A 36 22.06 10.46 15.95
N GLY A 37 23.25 11.02 16.26
CA GLY A 37 24.56 10.38 16.04
C GLY A 37 25.19 10.50 14.65
N GLY A 38 26.25 11.31 14.55
CA GLY A 38 26.94 11.60 13.30
C GLY A 38 27.65 10.40 12.64
N ARG A 39 27.78 10.51 11.32
CA ARG A 39 28.91 10.09 10.48
C ARG A 39 28.66 10.60 9.07
N SER A 40 29.67 11.25 8.50
CA SER A 40 29.74 11.66 7.10
C SER A 40 29.28 10.53 6.18
N GLY A 41 28.27 10.77 5.34
CA GLY A 41 27.75 9.77 4.43
C GLY A 41 26.85 10.42 3.40
N GLY A 42 27.10 10.12 2.12
CA GLY A 42 26.41 10.69 0.97
C GLY A 42 24.90 10.67 1.10
N TYR A 43 24.25 11.61 0.40
CA TYR A 43 22.81 11.83 0.36
C TYR A 43 22.05 10.49 0.28
N ARG A 44 21.61 9.96 1.43
CA ARG A 44 20.82 8.72 1.47
C ARG A 44 19.47 9.06 0.83
N LYS A 45 19.10 8.34 -0.24
CA LYS A 45 17.77 8.44 -0.85
C LYS A 45 16.73 8.14 0.23
N CYS A 46 16.04 9.16 0.73
CA CYS A 46 14.95 8.98 1.67
C CYS A 46 13.76 8.35 0.94
N TRP A 47 13.16 7.33 1.55
CA TRP A 47 11.91 6.77 1.04
C TRP A 47 10.82 7.83 0.96
N SER A 48 10.08 7.82 -0.14
CA SER A 48 8.90 8.64 -0.35
C SER A 48 7.85 7.84 -1.14
N GLU A 49 6.57 8.19 -0.97
CA GLU A 49 5.50 7.58 -1.78
C GLU A 49 5.73 7.80 -3.28
N LYS A 50 6.30 8.95 -3.67
CA LYS A 50 6.64 9.24 -5.06
C LYS A 50 7.63 8.24 -5.64
N THR A 51 8.76 8.03 -4.96
CA THR A 51 9.79 7.07 -5.41
C THR A 51 9.27 5.64 -5.39
N ALA A 52 8.47 5.28 -4.39
CA ALA A 52 7.85 3.95 -4.34
C ALA A 52 6.88 3.75 -5.51
N HIS A 53 6.09 4.76 -5.85
CA HIS A 53 5.18 4.72 -6.99
C HIS A 53 5.91 4.54 -8.32
N GLU A 54 6.99 5.30 -8.55
CA GLU A 54 7.84 5.17 -9.74
C GLU A 54 8.45 3.76 -9.85
N GLU A 55 8.95 3.20 -8.74
CA GLU A 55 9.49 1.83 -8.69
C GLU A 55 8.42 0.78 -9.06
N ILE A 56 7.20 0.93 -8.55
CA ILE A 56 6.07 0.04 -8.87
C ILE A 56 5.66 0.15 -10.34
N GLN A 57 5.57 1.37 -10.87
CA GLN A 57 5.23 1.62 -12.28
C GLN A 57 6.29 1.03 -13.22
N ASN A 58 7.57 1.16 -12.87
CA ASN A 58 8.64 0.56 -13.66
C ASN A 58 8.55 -0.97 -13.71
N ALA A 59 8.13 -1.61 -12.61
CA ALA A 59 7.98 -3.06 -12.54
C ALA A 59 6.75 -3.57 -13.32
N PHE A 60 5.59 -2.98 -13.06
CA PHE A 60 4.29 -3.53 -13.52
C PHE A 60 3.62 -2.72 -14.64
N GLY A 61 4.15 -1.54 -14.98
CA GLY A 61 3.55 -0.58 -15.89
C GLY A 61 2.60 0.40 -15.19
N GLU A 62 2.13 1.42 -15.93
CA GLU A 62 1.24 2.47 -15.39
C GLU A 62 -0.07 1.89 -14.84
N ASN A 63 -0.62 0.85 -15.47
CA ASN A 63 -1.87 0.19 -15.09
C ASN A 63 -1.66 -1.02 -14.16
N PHE A 64 -0.69 -0.93 -13.24
CA PHE A 64 -0.32 -2.04 -12.35
C PHE A 64 -1.50 -2.54 -11.51
N GLU A 65 -2.38 -1.65 -11.04
CA GLU A 65 -3.56 -2.03 -10.25
C GLU A 65 -4.44 -3.04 -10.99
N THR A 66 -4.82 -2.71 -12.24
CA THR A 66 -5.64 -3.58 -13.09
C THR A 66 -4.91 -4.86 -13.45
N ARG A 67 -3.61 -4.77 -13.77
CA ARG A 67 -2.81 -5.94 -14.15
C ARG A 67 -2.67 -6.94 -13.00
N ILE A 68 -2.58 -6.46 -11.77
CA ILE A 68 -2.48 -7.30 -10.56
C ILE A 68 -3.86 -7.83 -10.14
N LEU A 69 -4.89 -6.99 -10.13
CA LEU A 69 -6.21 -7.36 -9.59
C LEU A 69 -7.10 -8.08 -10.61
N SER A 70 -6.84 -7.93 -11.90
CA SER A 70 -7.59 -8.55 -13.00
C SER A 70 -6.63 -9.02 -14.10
N PRO A 71 -5.76 -10.00 -13.83
CA PRO A 71 -4.79 -10.47 -14.80
C PRO A 71 -5.50 -11.12 -16.00
N ASN A 72 -5.22 -10.63 -17.20
CA ASN A 72 -5.73 -11.19 -18.45
C ASN A 72 -4.95 -12.47 -18.82
N GLN A 73 -5.65 -13.50 -19.29
CA GLN A 73 -5.06 -14.75 -19.78
C GLN A 73 -3.99 -14.52 -20.86
N HIS A 74 -4.23 -13.62 -21.82
CA HIS A 74 -3.28 -13.37 -22.94
C HIS A 74 -2.00 -12.62 -22.50
N GLY A 75 -1.90 -12.19 -21.25
CA GLY A 75 -0.72 -11.51 -20.70
C GLY A 75 -0.20 -12.14 -19.40
N TYR A 76 -0.71 -13.30 -19.01
CA TYR A 76 -0.44 -13.88 -17.70
C TYR A 76 1.05 -14.21 -17.50
N ASN A 77 1.72 -14.76 -18.52
CA ASN A 77 3.14 -15.08 -18.43
C ASN A 77 4.03 -13.83 -18.30
N ASP A 78 3.71 -12.74 -19.00
CA ASP A 78 4.41 -11.45 -18.83
C ASP A 78 4.22 -10.93 -17.40
N TYR A 79 2.99 -10.98 -16.89
CA TYR A 79 2.71 -10.62 -15.50
C TYR A 79 3.52 -11.45 -14.50
N VAL A 80 3.57 -12.77 -14.67
CA VAL A 80 4.34 -13.67 -13.80
C VAL A 80 5.84 -13.35 -13.85
N ASN A 81 6.39 -13.10 -15.05
CA ASN A 81 7.81 -12.72 -15.19
C ASN A 81 8.11 -11.39 -14.50
N ARG A 82 7.26 -10.38 -14.69
CA ARG A 82 7.40 -9.08 -14.01
C ARG A 82 7.30 -9.20 -12.49
N LEU A 83 6.39 -10.03 -12.01
CA LEU A 83 6.25 -10.31 -10.59
C LEU A 83 7.53 -10.98 -10.04
N LYS A 84 8.04 -11.99 -10.73
CA LYS A 84 9.28 -12.66 -10.37
C LYS A 84 10.44 -11.66 -10.29
N ASP A 85 10.63 -10.85 -11.31
CA ASP A 85 11.69 -9.81 -11.37
C ASP A 85 11.52 -8.76 -10.27
N TYR A 86 10.28 -8.35 -10.00
CA TYR A 86 9.97 -7.40 -8.92
C TYR A 86 10.39 -7.98 -7.57
N VAL A 87 10.05 -9.23 -7.29
CA VAL A 87 10.36 -9.88 -6.01
C VAL A 87 11.87 -10.04 -5.83
N GLU A 88 12.58 -10.46 -6.88
CA GLU A 88 14.04 -10.60 -6.84
C GLU A 88 14.76 -9.28 -6.51
N LYS A 89 14.28 -8.17 -7.10
CA LYS A 89 14.93 -6.85 -7.00
C LYS A 89 14.50 -6.05 -5.78
N HIS A 90 13.25 -6.18 -5.35
CA HIS A 90 12.63 -5.24 -4.40
C HIS A 90 12.08 -5.88 -3.13
N VAL A 91 12.14 -7.21 -2.98
CA VAL A 91 11.57 -7.92 -1.81
C VAL A 91 12.61 -8.77 -1.08
N LYS A 92 13.83 -8.93 -1.64
CA LYS A 92 14.86 -9.82 -1.11
C LYS A 92 15.35 -9.47 0.30
N GLY A 93 15.40 -8.19 0.67
CA GLY A 93 15.80 -7.73 1.99
C GLY A 93 14.68 -7.80 3.04
N ILE A 94 13.48 -8.27 2.67
CA ILE A 94 12.37 -8.46 3.60
C ILE A 94 12.47 -9.86 4.20
N THR A 95 12.39 -9.98 5.52
CA THR A 95 12.41 -11.31 6.17
C THR A 95 11.10 -12.06 5.91
N SER A 96 11.17 -13.40 5.87
CA SER A 96 9.97 -14.24 5.75
C SER A 96 8.93 -13.94 6.86
N SER A 97 9.39 -13.66 8.08
CA SER A 97 8.52 -13.30 9.20
C SER A 97 7.78 -11.98 8.97
N GLN A 98 8.43 -10.96 8.39
CA GLN A 98 7.77 -9.71 8.03
C GLN A 98 6.67 -9.93 6.99
N LEU A 99 6.96 -10.70 5.92
CA LEU A 99 5.96 -11.03 4.90
C LEU A 99 4.77 -11.80 5.50
N ARG A 100 5.03 -12.82 6.34
CA ARG A 100 3.99 -13.59 7.02
C ARG A 100 3.11 -12.71 7.91
N ASN A 101 3.70 -11.78 8.66
CA ASN A 101 2.97 -10.86 9.53
C ASN A 101 2.03 -9.95 8.73
N VAL A 102 2.49 -9.41 7.60
CA VAL A 102 1.64 -8.60 6.72
C VAL A 102 0.54 -9.48 6.08
N TYR A 103 0.85 -10.70 5.65
CA TYR A 103 -0.12 -11.60 5.03
C TYR A 103 -1.20 -12.05 6.00
N ALA A 104 -0.88 -12.23 7.29
CA ALA A 104 -1.86 -12.54 8.32
C ALA A 104 -2.98 -11.50 8.40
N LEU A 105 -2.67 -10.20 8.20
CA LEU A 105 -3.67 -9.12 8.18
C LEU A 105 -4.69 -9.25 7.03
N ILE A 106 -4.25 -9.83 5.92
CA ILE A 106 -4.99 -9.93 4.66
C ILE A 106 -5.76 -11.26 4.58
N ARG A 107 -5.12 -12.37 4.98
CA ARG A 107 -5.61 -13.74 4.81
C ARG A 107 -7.04 -13.93 5.33
N GLU A 108 -7.33 -13.34 6.49
CA GLU A 108 -8.61 -13.48 7.20
C GLU A 108 -9.78 -12.73 6.54
N LYS A 109 -9.52 -11.84 5.57
CA LYS A 109 -10.57 -11.03 4.93
C LYS A 109 -11.32 -11.85 3.89
N THR A 110 -12.60 -12.08 4.12
CA THR A 110 -13.48 -12.83 3.20
C THR A 110 -14.37 -11.94 2.34
N ASN A 111 -14.62 -10.70 2.79
CA ASN A 111 -15.43 -9.71 2.10
C ASN A 111 -14.54 -8.56 1.55
N PRO A 112 -14.64 -8.20 0.26
CA PRO A 112 -14.01 -7.01 -0.32
C PRO A 112 -14.16 -5.75 0.53
N ASP A 113 -15.35 -5.48 1.06
CA ASP A 113 -15.64 -4.28 1.88
C ASP A 113 -14.82 -4.21 3.17
N SER A 114 -14.32 -5.36 3.64
CA SER A 114 -13.52 -5.44 4.86
C SER A 114 -12.03 -5.18 4.63
N LEU A 115 -11.58 -5.19 3.36
CA LEU A 115 -10.18 -5.04 3.02
C LEU A 115 -9.66 -3.61 3.30
N PRO A 116 -10.38 -2.51 2.98
CA PRO A 116 -9.94 -1.15 3.32
C PRO A 116 -9.70 -0.92 4.82
N HIS A 117 -10.29 -1.72 5.71
CA HIS A 117 -10.07 -1.60 7.16
C HIS A 117 -8.66 -2.03 7.62
N ILE A 118 -7.87 -2.71 6.78
CA ILE A 118 -6.49 -3.09 7.13
C ILE A 118 -5.50 -1.93 6.94
N ARG A 119 -5.88 -0.89 6.20
CA ARG A 119 -5.00 0.21 5.81
C ARG A 119 -4.31 0.92 6.98
N PRO A 120 -4.99 1.24 8.10
CA PRO A 120 -4.31 1.81 9.28
C PRO A 120 -3.24 0.88 9.86
N ARG A 121 -3.49 -0.44 9.82
CA ARG A 121 -2.51 -1.44 10.28
C ARG A 121 -1.33 -1.54 9.31
N LEU A 122 -1.58 -1.50 8.01
CA LEU A 122 -0.53 -1.43 6.99
C LEU A 122 0.34 -0.18 7.19
N ALA A 123 -0.27 1.00 7.33
CA ALA A 123 0.45 2.24 7.59
C ALA A 123 1.32 2.16 8.86
N TYR A 124 0.82 1.53 9.93
CA TYR A 124 1.60 1.29 11.13
C TYR A 124 2.82 0.39 10.87
N VAL A 125 2.65 -0.70 10.13
CA VAL A 125 3.76 -1.60 9.77
C VAL A 125 4.81 -0.85 8.92
N ALA A 126 4.38 -0.05 7.94
CA ALA A 126 5.29 0.75 7.12
C ALA A 126 6.06 1.80 7.95
N GLY A 127 5.37 2.50 8.85
CA GLY A 127 5.99 3.51 9.72
C GLY A 127 7.01 2.94 10.70
N ARG A 128 6.85 1.66 11.10
CA ARG A 128 7.79 0.95 11.97
C ARG A 128 8.86 0.17 11.20
N ALA A 129 8.71 -0.01 9.89
CA ALA A 129 9.68 -0.74 9.08
C ALA A 129 11.01 0.05 9.00
N ASN A 130 12.12 -0.67 9.17
CA ASN A 130 13.48 -0.15 9.02
C ASN A 130 14.07 -0.41 7.62
N ASN A 131 13.30 -1.06 6.74
CA ASN A 131 13.69 -1.36 5.36
C ASN A 131 12.67 -0.69 4.41
N ASP A 132 13.17 0.07 3.45
CA ASP A 132 12.40 0.78 2.45
C ASP A 132 11.70 -0.15 1.46
N GLU A 133 12.25 -1.34 1.19
CA GLU A 133 11.60 -2.38 0.39
C GLU A 133 10.26 -2.80 0.99
N LEU A 134 10.22 -3.02 2.31
CA LEU A 134 8.98 -3.36 3.01
C LEU A 134 7.99 -2.20 2.97
N ARG A 135 8.45 -0.96 3.07
CA ARG A 135 7.60 0.22 2.94
C ARG A 135 6.99 0.32 1.55
N THR A 136 7.79 0.10 0.50
CA THR A 136 7.32 0.09 -0.89
C THR A 136 6.32 -1.04 -1.14
N LEU A 137 6.56 -2.25 -0.62
CA LEU A 137 5.60 -3.35 -0.72
C LEU A 137 4.29 -3.04 0.00
N ILE A 138 4.35 -2.48 1.22
CA ILE A 138 3.14 -2.09 1.96
C ILE A 138 2.38 -0.98 1.25
N TYR A 139 3.08 -0.01 0.66
CA TYR A 139 2.47 1.03 -0.14
C TYR A 139 1.74 0.46 -1.36
N LEU A 140 2.33 -0.50 -2.07
CA LEU A 140 1.65 -1.24 -3.14
C LEU A 140 0.38 -1.93 -2.64
N LEU A 141 0.47 -2.64 -1.51
CA LEU A 141 -0.69 -3.32 -0.91
C LEU A 141 -1.80 -2.34 -0.51
N ASP A 142 -1.45 -1.15 0.00
CA ASP A 142 -2.43 -0.10 0.34
C ASP A 142 -3.17 0.41 -0.91
N LEU A 143 -2.45 0.68 -2.00
CA LEU A 143 -3.04 1.11 -3.27
C LEU A 143 -4.00 0.05 -3.83
N LEU A 144 -3.56 -1.21 -3.87
CA LEU A 144 -4.38 -2.32 -4.34
C LEU A 144 -5.62 -2.53 -3.46
N ALA A 145 -5.49 -2.43 -2.14
CA ALA A 145 -6.60 -2.66 -1.21
C ALA A 145 -7.78 -1.70 -1.43
N VAL A 146 -7.52 -0.47 -1.90
CA VAL A 146 -8.57 0.52 -2.22
C VAL A 146 -9.35 0.15 -3.50
N ARG A 147 -8.77 -0.67 -4.38
CA ARG A 147 -9.34 -1.03 -5.68
C ARG A 147 -10.06 -2.38 -5.68
N VAL A 148 -10.04 -3.10 -4.55
CA VAL A 148 -10.76 -4.37 -4.38
C VAL A 148 -12.20 -4.07 -4.00
N ASP A 149 -13.10 -4.20 -4.99
CA ASP A 149 -14.54 -3.96 -4.88
C ASP A 149 -15.38 -5.24 -5.10
N ASP A 150 -14.74 -6.34 -5.51
CA ASP A 150 -15.41 -7.62 -5.75
C ASP A 150 -14.59 -8.82 -5.26
N LYS A 151 -15.26 -9.98 -5.16
CA LYS A 151 -14.65 -11.22 -4.66
C LYS A 151 -13.54 -11.76 -5.56
N ALA A 152 -13.60 -11.52 -6.86
CA ALA A 152 -12.58 -11.95 -7.80
C ALA A 152 -11.29 -11.13 -7.61
N LYS A 153 -11.39 -9.81 -7.48
CA LYS A 153 -10.25 -8.94 -7.15
C LYS A 153 -9.69 -9.26 -5.77
N LEU A 154 -10.52 -9.57 -4.77
CA LEU A 154 -10.03 -10.01 -3.46
C LEU A 154 -9.22 -11.31 -3.56
N LYS A 155 -9.71 -12.28 -4.35
CA LYS A 155 -8.97 -13.52 -4.62
C LYS A 155 -7.64 -13.22 -5.31
N ASN A 156 -7.64 -12.40 -6.36
CA ASN A 156 -6.43 -12.05 -7.11
C ASN A 156 -5.44 -11.26 -6.25
N PHE A 157 -5.90 -10.36 -5.38
CA PHE A 157 -5.08 -9.65 -4.40
C PHE A 157 -4.36 -10.62 -3.45
N LYS A 158 -5.07 -11.62 -2.91
CA LYS A 158 -4.47 -12.66 -2.07
C LYS A 158 -3.47 -13.51 -2.85
N SER A 159 -3.83 -13.96 -4.04
CA SER A 159 -2.95 -14.77 -4.89
C SER A 159 -1.70 -14.02 -5.33
N PHE A 160 -1.79 -12.71 -5.59
CA PHE A 160 -0.63 -11.86 -5.82
C PHE A 160 0.31 -11.90 -4.62
N PHE A 161 -0.21 -11.69 -3.40
CA PHE A 161 0.66 -11.63 -2.23
C PHE A 161 1.23 -13.01 -1.85
N GLU A 162 0.48 -14.09 -2.05
CA GLU A 162 0.97 -15.47 -1.96
C GLU A 162 2.12 -15.72 -2.95
N SER A 163 1.98 -15.22 -4.18
CA SER A 163 3.01 -15.33 -5.22
C SER A 163 4.27 -14.54 -4.85
N VAL A 164 4.13 -13.35 -4.24
CA VAL A 164 5.26 -12.60 -3.67
C VAL A 164 5.99 -13.45 -2.62
N ILE A 165 5.28 -14.08 -1.70
CA ILE A 165 5.88 -14.96 -0.68
C ILE A 165 6.56 -16.18 -1.33
N ALA A 166 5.92 -16.79 -2.32
CA ALA A 166 6.46 -17.96 -3.02
C ALA A 166 7.77 -17.63 -3.74
N TYR A 167 7.80 -16.54 -4.51
CA TYR A 167 9.02 -16.11 -5.20
C TYR A 167 10.09 -15.61 -4.22
N HIS A 168 9.70 -14.96 -3.12
CA HIS A 168 10.64 -14.56 -2.10
C HIS A 168 11.37 -15.78 -1.52
N LYS A 169 10.63 -16.86 -1.24
CA LYS A 169 11.22 -18.14 -0.82
C LYS A 169 12.08 -18.77 -1.91
N TYR A 170 11.63 -18.73 -3.17
CA TYR A 170 12.36 -19.26 -4.33
C TYR A 170 13.75 -18.63 -4.48
N PHE A 171 13.89 -17.32 -4.24
CA PHE A 171 15.18 -16.61 -4.32
C PHE A 171 16.06 -16.75 -3.07
N GLY A 172 15.74 -17.68 -2.16
CA GLY A 172 16.50 -17.91 -0.94
C GLY A 172 16.25 -16.84 0.11
N GLY A 173 14.98 -16.47 0.31
CA GLY A 173 14.52 -15.40 1.19
C GLY A 173 15.22 -15.35 2.55
N ASN A 174 15.23 -14.17 3.17
CA ASN A 174 15.95 -13.91 4.41
C ASN A 174 15.25 -14.60 5.61
N ASP A 175 15.51 -15.89 5.77
CA ASP A 175 15.22 -16.65 6.97
C ASP A 175 16.36 -16.37 7.95
N ASN A 176 16.13 -15.47 8.92
CA ASN A 176 17.03 -15.32 10.06
C ASN A 176 17.09 -16.67 10.78
N ALA A 177 18.11 -17.48 10.47
CA ALA A 177 18.57 -18.59 11.28
C ALA A 177 19.31 -18.06 12.51
#